data_AF-A0A8J2XK59-F1
#
_entry.id   AF-A0A8J2XK59-F1
#
_cell.length_a   1.000
_cell.length_b   1.000
_cell.length_c   1.000
_cell.angle_alpha   90.00
_cell.angle_beta   90.00
_cell.angle_gamma   90.00
#
_symmetry.space_group_name_H-M   'P 1'
#
loop_
_entity.id
_entity.type
_entity.pdbx_description
1 polymer ?
#
loop_
_entity_poly.entity_id
_entity_poly.type
_entity_poly.pdbx_seq_one_letter_code
_entity_poly.pdbx_strand_id
1 'polypeptide(L)'
;MSPAYRASRRGFTARPHKDQIRLAMTFKQLTNADLAFKAKISPSTVGNILGKRETCNPETAAKIAKALGVETERLFTLEEIDYAA
;
A
#
# COMPACT_ATOMS: atom_id res chain seq x y z
N MET A 1 -16.17 0.89 24.62
CA MET A 1 -15.98 0.41 23.22
C MET A 1 -16.04 -1.11 23.22
N SER A 2 -16.92 -1.74 22.43
CA SER A 2 -17.12 -3.20 22.45
C SER A 2 -15.93 -3.96 21.83
N PRO A 3 -15.56 -5.16 22.31
CA PRO A 3 -14.46 -5.97 21.75
C PRO A 3 -14.60 -6.24 20.24
N ALA A 4 -15.83 -6.39 19.75
CA ALA A 4 -16.16 -6.55 18.33
C ALA A 4 -15.78 -5.32 17.47
N TYR A 5 -15.72 -4.13 18.07
CA TYR A 5 -15.32 -2.90 17.38
C TYR A 5 -13.79 -2.82 17.18
N ARG A 6 -13.00 -3.43 18.07
CA ARG A 6 -11.55 -3.59 17.88
C ARG A 6 -11.23 -4.68 16.85
N ALA A 7 -11.99 -5.78 16.85
CA ALA A 7 -11.80 -6.88 15.90
C ALA A 7 -12.16 -6.54 14.44
N SER A 8 -13.08 -5.60 14.20
CA SER A 8 -13.46 -5.17 12.84
C SER A 8 -12.48 -4.17 12.21
N ARG A 9 -11.61 -3.57 13.02
CA ARG A 9 -10.57 -2.66 12.56
C ARG A 9 -9.29 -3.45 12.37
N ARG A 10 -8.90 -3.62 11.10
CA ARG A 10 -7.64 -4.24 10.67
C ARG A 10 -6.53 -3.67 11.54
N GLY A 11 -6.01 -4.44 12.50
CA GLY A 11 -5.00 -3.99 13.44
C GLY A 11 -3.69 -3.60 12.77
N PHE A 12 -3.56 -3.74 11.45
CA PHE A 12 -2.35 -3.43 10.70
C PHE A 12 -2.64 -2.49 9.52
N THR A 13 -1.76 -1.51 9.33
CA THR A 13 -1.60 -0.73 8.10
C THR A 13 -0.28 -1.04 7.43
N ALA A 14 -0.16 -0.70 6.16
CA ALA A 14 1.09 -0.78 5.43
C ALA A 14 1.58 0.64 5.09
N ARG A 15 2.77 0.99 5.55
CA ARG A 15 3.46 2.23 5.19
C ARG A 15 4.25 2.03 3.90
N PRO A 16 3.96 2.78 2.81
CA PRO A 16 4.68 2.66 1.55
C PRO A 16 6.07 3.31 1.60
N HIS A 17 7.08 2.58 1.13
CA HIS A 17 8.39 3.14 0.79
C HIS A 17 8.31 3.77 -0.60
N LYS A 18 7.81 5.01 -0.66
CA LYS A 18 7.44 5.70 -1.92
C LYS A 18 8.59 5.72 -2.94
N ASP A 19 9.82 5.96 -2.48
CA ASP A 19 10.97 6.04 -3.37
C ASP A 19 11.35 4.67 -3.92
N GLN A 20 11.23 3.60 -3.13
CA GLN A 20 11.45 2.24 -3.61
C GLN A 20 10.38 1.81 -4.62
N ILE A 21 9.12 2.19 -4.37
CA ILE A 21 8.03 1.92 -5.32
C ILE A 21 8.29 2.67 -6.64
N ARG A 22 8.69 3.95 -6.59
CA ARG A 22 9.06 4.72 -7.78
C ARG A 22 10.23 4.10 -8.52
N LEU A 23 11.29 3.69 -7.81
CA LEU A 23 12.45 3.04 -8.42
C LEU A 23 12.06 1.73 -9.11
N ALA A 24 11.22 0.90 -8.47
CA ALA A 24 10.70 -0.32 -9.07
C ALA A 24 9.82 -0.04 -10.30
N MET A 25 9.01 1.01 -10.27
CA MET A 25 8.22 1.47 -11.42
C MET A 25 9.12 1.93 -12.57
N THR A 26 10.15 2.75 -12.30
CA THR A 26 11.11 3.21 -13.29
C THR A 26 11.87 2.04 -13.91
N PHE A 27 12.36 1.10 -13.10
CA PHE A 27 13.04 -0.10 -13.58
C PHE A 27 12.17 -0.93 -14.52
N LYS A 28 10.86 -0.96 -14.27
CA LYS A 28 9.88 -1.69 -15.09
C LYS A 28 9.20 -0.84 -16.17
N GLN A 29 9.60 0.42 -16.32
CA GLN A 29 9.00 1.39 -17.24
C GLN A 29 7.48 1.48 -17.12
N LEU A 30 6.96 1.47 -15.87
CA LEU A 30 5.53 1.53 -15.59
C LEU A 30 5.11 2.94 -15.19
N THR A 31 3.99 3.41 -15.74
CA THR A 31 3.31 4.62 -15.26
C THR A 31 2.42 4.31 -14.05
N ASN A 32 1.91 5.36 -13.40
CA ASN A 32 0.90 5.21 -12.33
C ASN A 32 -0.36 4.50 -12.84
N ALA A 33 -0.75 4.73 -14.10
CA ALA A 33 -1.90 4.07 -14.72
C ALA A 33 -1.63 2.58 -14.95
N ASP A 34 -0.44 2.23 -15.43
CA ASP A 34 -0.06 0.83 -15.63
C ASP A 34 0.00 0.07 -14.31
N LEU A 35 0.56 0.70 -13.27
CA LEU A 35 0.59 0.12 -11.93
C LEU A 35 -0.82 -0.11 -11.40
N ALA A 36 -1.72 0.86 -11.53
CA ALA A 36 -3.11 0.75 -11.10
C ALA A 36 -3.83 -0.39 -11.81
N PHE A 37 -3.66 -0.49 -13.13
CA PHE A 37 -4.23 -1.55 -13.95
C PHE A 37 -3.71 -2.94 -13.52
N LYS A 38 -2.39 -3.10 -13.39
CA LYS A 38 -1.77 -4.37 -12.98
C LYS A 38 -2.15 -4.78 -11.55
N ALA A 39 -2.21 -3.81 -10.64
CA ALA A 39 -2.59 -4.04 -9.24
C ALA A 39 -4.12 -4.18 -9.04
N LYS A 40 -4.93 -3.97 -10.09
CA LYS A 40 -6.40 -3.98 -10.03
C LYS A 40 -6.95 -3.04 -8.95
N ILE A 41 -6.40 -1.83 -8.89
CA ILE A 41 -6.84 -0.77 -7.98
C ILE A 41 -7.08 0.53 -8.77
N SER A 42 -7.79 1.49 -8.16
CA SER A 42 -8.04 2.75 -8.86
C SER A 42 -6.75 3.56 -9.06
N PRO A 43 -6.59 4.28 -10.19
CA PRO A 43 -5.47 5.20 -10.40
C PRO A 43 -5.36 6.24 -9.28
N SER A 44 -6.50 6.71 -8.76
CA SER A 44 -6.55 7.63 -7.62
C SER A 44 -5.97 7.01 -6.35
N THR A 45 -6.16 5.70 -6.13
CA THR A 45 -5.55 4.99 -4.99
C THR A 45 -4.03 4.98 -5.11
N VAL A 46 -3.49 4.70 -6.30
CA VAL A 46 -2.03 4.74 -6.55
C VAL A 46 -1.49 6.15 -6.36
N GLY A 47 -2.16 7.16 -6.94
CA GLY A 47 -1.78 8.57 -6.80
C GLY A 47 -1.79 9.03 -5.35
N ASN A 48 -2.78 8.60 -4.55
CA ASN A 48 -2.83 8.92 -3.13
C ASN A 48 -1.67 8.27 -2.37
N ILE A 49 -1.38 6.98 -2.60
CA ILE A 49 -0.29 6.22 -1.95
C ILE A 49 1.08 6.81 -2.27
N LEU A 50 1.31 7.19 -3.53
CA LEU A 50 2.57 7.81 -3.97
C LEU A 50 2.63 9.32 -3.67
N GLY A 51 1.49 9.93 -3.33
CA GLY A 51 1.36 11.34 -3.00
C GLY A 51 1.36 11.58 -1.50
N LYS A 52 0.28 12.20 -0.99
CA LYS A 52 0.16 12.67 0.40
C LYS A 52 -0.15 11.57 1.42
N ARG A 53 -0.65 10.40 0.99
CA ARG A 53 -1.05 9.34 1.92
C ARG A 53 0.18 8.64 2.49
N GLU A 54 0.16 8.40 3.79
CA GLU A 54 1.29 7.78 4.52
C GLU A 54 1.05 6.32 4.87
N THR A 55 -0.20 5.85 4.81
CA THR A 55 -0.55 4.46 5.11
C THR A 55 -1.61 3.94 4.15
N CYS A 56 -1.56 2.66 3.82
CA CYS A 56 -2.59 1.98 3.06
C CYS A 56 -2.98 0.66 3.72
N ASN A 57 -4.04 0.04 3.19
CA ASN A 57 -4.46 -1.28 3.61
C ASN A 57 -3.39 -2.32 3.19
N PRO A 58 -3.00 -3.27 4.05
CA PRO A 58 -2.05 -4.34 3.70
C PRO A 58 -2.41 -5.10 2.42
N GLU A 59 -3.71 -5.30 2.14
CA GLU A 59 -4.17 -5.92 0.90
C GLU A 59 -3.81 -5.09 -0.34
N THR A 60 -3.89 -3.76 -0.24
CA THR A 60 -3.50 -2.84 -1.32
C THR A 60 -1.99 -2.84 -1.50
N ALA A 61 -1.22 -2.89 -0.41
CA ALA A 61 0.22 -3.05 -0.45
C ALA A 61 0.63 -4.33 -1.19
N ALA A 62 0.02 -5.47 -0.83
CA ALA A 62 0.28 -6.76 -1.48
C ALA A 62 -0.06 -6.74 -2.97
N LYS A 63 -1.16 -6.08 -3.36
CA LYS A 63 -1.54 -5.91 -4.78
C LYS A 63 -0.50 -5.11 -5.57
N ILE A 64 0.00 -4.01 -5.00
CA ILE A 64 1.04 -3.17 -5.61
C ILE A 64 2.36 -3.94 -5.73
N ALA A 65 2.77 -4.61 -4.66
CA ALA A 65 3.99 -5.41 -4.63
C ALA A 65 3.96 -6.54 -5.65
N LYS A 66 2.83 -7.27 -5.74
CA LYS A 66 2.59 -8.29 -6.75
C LYS A 66 2.64 -7.72 -8.18
N ALA A 67 2.04 -6.56 -8.41
CA ALA A 67 2.07 -5.90 -9.72
C ALA A 67 3.49 -5.49 -10.14
N LEU A 68 4.32 -5.11 -9.16
CA LEU A 68 5.73 -4.80 -9.36
C LEU A 68 6.63 -6.04 -9.35
N GLY A 69 6.12 -7.22 -8.98
CA GLY A 69 6.93 -8.44 -8.84
C GLY A 69 8.07 -8.28 -7.83
N VAL A 70 7.80 -7.57 -6.73
CA VAL A 70 8.73 -7.34 -5.62
C VAL A 70 8.04 -7.81 -4.35
N GLU A 71 8.81 -8.34 -3.41
CA GLU A 71 8.30 -8.69 -2.08
C GLU A 71 7.66 -7.49 -1.37
N THR A 72 6.51 -7.71 -0.74
CA THR A 72 5.74 -6.63 -0.10
C THR A 72 6.55 -5.91 0.96
N GLU A 73 7.34 -6.63 1.74
CA GLU A 73 8.18 -6.11 2.83
C GLU A 73 9.30 -5.17 2.34
N ARG A 74 9.71 -5.28 1.07
CA ARG A 74 10.68 -4.35 0.51
C ARG A 74 10.00 -3.00 0.22
N LEU A 75 8.80 -3.04 -0.33
CA LEU A 75 8.06 -1.84 -0.75
C LEU A 75 7.19 -1.22 0.35
N PHE A 76 6.86 -1.98 1.39
CA PHE A 76 5.95 -1.56 2.45
C PHE A 76 6.39 -2.12 3.80
N THR A 77 6.23 -1.32 4.86
CA THR A 77 6.36 -1.76 6.25
C THR A 77 4.97 -2.01 6.84
N LEU A 78 4.75 -3.19 7.43
CA LEU A 78 3.52 -3.48 8.16
C LEU A 78 3.60 -2.86 9.55
N GLU A 79 2.68 -1.96 9.87
CA GLU A 79 2.62 -1.23 11.14
C GLU A 79 1.30 -1.56 11.85
N GLU A 80 1.36 -1.82 13.16
CA GLU A 80 0.15 -1.98 13.95
C GLU A 80 -0.56 -0.62 14.10
N ILE A 81 -1.87 -0.59 13.91
CA ILE A 81 -2.65 0.63 14.12
C ILE A 81 -2.85 0.81 15.61
N ASP A 82 -2.04 1.68 16.19
CA ASP A 82 -2.30 2.18 17.53
C ASP A 82 -3.47 3.17 17.45
N TYR A 83 -4.68 2.66 17.65
CA TYR A 83 -5.83 3.50 17.88
C TYR A 83 -5.64 4.13 19.26
N ALA A 84 -4.89 5.24 19.32
CA ALA A 84 -4.83 6.09 20.50
C ALA A 84 -6.27 6.33 20.98
N ALA A 85 -6.51 5.90 22.21
CA ALA A 85 -7.80 5.92 22.90
C ALA A 85 -8.28 7.35 23.16
#